data_AF-A0A0J6LDN7-F1
#
_entry.id   AF-A0A0J6LDN7-F1
#
_cell.length_a   1.000
_cell.length_b   1.000
_cell.length_c   1.000
_cell.angle_alpha   90.00
_cell.angle_beta   90.00
_cell.angle_gamma   90.00
#
_symmetry.space_group_name_H-M   'P 1'
#
loop_
_entity.id
_entity.type
_entity.pdbx_description
1 polymer ?
#
loop_
_entity_poly.entity_id
_entity_poly.type
_entity_poly.pdbx_seq_one_letter_code
_entity_poly.pdbx_strand_id
1 'polypeptide(L)'
;MKYTCPCCGYKTLEEEPPGTYEICKICYWEDDPVQFKDPDLEGGANEASLRQAQKNFIVFGACEKRCAGLVRKPTSEDIKDASWKKIC
;
A
#
# COMPACT_ATOMS: atom_id res chain seq x y z
N MET A 1 -14.51 2.96 -0.99
CA MET A 1 -13.30 2.13 -0.80
C MET A 1 -13.70 0.69 -0.59
N LYS A 2 -13.46 -0.14 -1.60
CA LYS A 2 -13.96 -1.52 -1.67
C LYS A 2 -12.82 -2.53 -1.70
N TYR A 3 -11.69 -2.14 -2.28
CA TYR A 3 -10.59 -3.03 -2.56
C TYR A 3 -9.36 -2.75 -1.72
N THR A 4 -8.61 -3.81 -1.48
CA THR A 4 -7.52 -3.89 -0.52
C THR A 4 -6.25 -3.32 -1.12
N CYS A 5 -5.66 -2.30 -0.48
CA CYS A 5 -4.34 -1.82 -0.86
C CYS A 5 -3.30 -2.94 -0.63
N PRO A 6 -2.49 -3.30 -1.63
CA PRO A 6 -1.53 -4.39 -1.51
C PRO A 6 -0.42 -4.09 -0.49
N CYS A 7 -0.12 -2.81 -0.22
CA CYS A 7 0.88 -2.40 0.75
C CYS A 7 0.40 -2.49 2.21
N CYS A 8 -0.75 -1.93 2.56
CA CYS A 8 -1.17 -1.82 3.97
C CYS A 8 -2.25 -2.82 4.41
N GLY A 9 -2.93 -3.45 3.45
CA GLY A 9 -4.01 -4.39 3.72
C GLY A 9 -5.34 -3.75 4.13
N TYR A 10 -5.44 -2.42 4.15
CA TYR A 10 -6.71 -1.74 4.34
C TYR A 10 -7.45 -1.57 3.01
N LYS A 11 -8.78 -1.62 3.06
CA LYS A 11 -9.63 -1.32 1.91
C LYS A 11 -9.64 0.19 1.68
N THR A 12 -8.81 0.65 0.74
CA THR A 12 -8.66 2.08 0.45
C THR A 12 -8.87 2.44 -1.02
N LEU A 13 -8.94 1.45 -1.91
CA LEU A 13 -9.05 1.67 -3.35
C LEU A 13 -10.53 1.56 -3.77
N GLU A 14 -10.93 2.35 -4.75
CA GLU A 14 -12.28 2.31 -5.32
C GLU A 14 -12.41 1.23 -6.41
N GLU A 15 -11.35 0.98 -7.18
CA GLU A 15 -11.28 -0.03 -8.23
C GLU A 15 -10.46 -1.26 -7.81
N GLU A 16 -10.62 -2.37 -8.55
CA GLU A 16 -9.96 -3.64 -8.24
C GLU A 16 -8.47 -3.60 -8.63
N PRO A 17 -7.54 -3.73 -7.68
CA PRO A 17 -6.12 -3.83 -7.98
C PRO A 17 -5.77 -5.21 -8.56
N PRO A 18 -4.67 -5.33 -9.32
CA PRO A 18 -3.65 -4.30 -9.51
C PRO A 18 -3.87 -3.40 -10.73
N GLY A 19 -3.28 -2.21 -10.67
CA GLY A 19 -3.19 -1.27 -11.79
C GLY A 19 -4.26 -0.19 -11.79
N THR A 20 -4.78 0.18 -10.62
CA THR A 20 -5.72 1.30 -10.50
C THR A 20 -5.02 2.66 -10.52
N TYR A 21 -3.69 2.69 -10.27
CA TYR A 21 -2.90 3.91 -10.09
C TYR A 21 -3.42 4.83 -8.96
N GLU A 22 -4.34 4.33 -8.14
CA GLU A 22 -4.84 5.07 -6.98
C GLU A 22 -3.77 5.11 -5.88
N ILE A 23 -3.65 6.26 -5.21
CA ILE A 23 -2.77 6.43 -4.06
C ILE A 23 -3.55 6.12 -2.78
N CYS A 24 -3.08 5.12 -2.03
CA CYS A 24 -3.66 4.74 -0.75
C CYS A 24 -3.51 5.86 0.30
N LYS A 25 -4.61 6.45 0.78
CA LYS A 25 -4.57 7.49 1.83
C LYS A 25 -4.02 7.05 3.21
N ILE A 26 -3.88 5.74 3.45
CA ILE A 26 -3.38 5.17 4.72
C ILE A 26 -1.87 4.97 4.70
N CYS A 27 -1.31 4.54 3.57
CA CYS A 27 0.13 4.24 3.49
C CYS A 27 0.86 4.98 2.38
N TYR A 28 0.16 5.70 1.52
CA TYR A 28 0.69 6.44 0.37
C TYR A 28 1.28 5.58 -0.76
N TRP A 29 1.01 4.28 -0.77
CA TRP A 29 1.34 3.41 -1.90
C TRP A 29 0.47 3.73 -3.12
N GLU A 30 1.09 3.96 -4.28
CA GLU A 30 0.40 3.99 -5.57
C GLU A 30 0.26 2.57 -6.12
N ASP A 31 -0.97 2.18 -6.49
CA ASP A 31 -1.25 0.85 -7.01
C ASP A 31 -0.72 0.64 -8.44
N ASP A 32 0.58 0.36 -8.52
CA ASP A 32 1.30 0.09 -9.76
C ASP A 32 1.27 -1.40 -10.14
N PRO A 33 0.84 -1.76 -11.36
CA PRO A 33 0.70 -3.16 -11.76
C PRO A 33 2.04 -3.84 -12.00
N VAL A 34 3.11 -3.10 -12.29
CA VAL A 34 4.44 -3.65 -12.51
C VAL A 34 5.05 -4.10 -11.19
N GLN A 35 5.03 -3.23 -10.17
CA GLN A 35 5.50 -3.51 -8.81
C GLN A 35 4.59 -4.47 -8.05
N PHE A 36 3.30 -4.57 -8.42
CA PHE A 36 2.46 -5.65 -7.92
C PHE A 36 2.89 -7.02 -8.46
N LYS A 37 3.23 -7.09 -9.76
CA LYS A 37 3.66 -8.32 -10.42
C LYS A 37 5.08 -8.73 -10.02
N ASP A 38 5.96 -7.77 -9.78
CA ASP A 38 7.31 -7.96 -9.25
C ASP A 38 7.47 -7.20 -7.91
N PRO A 39 7.14 -7.83 -6.76
CA PRO A 39 7.15 -7.17 -5.46
C PRO A 39 8.52 -6.73 -4.94
N ASP A 40 9.60 -7.12 -5.63
CA ASP A 40 10.97 -6.78 -5.31
C ASP A 40 11.53 -5.69 -6.26
N LEU A 41 10.75 -5.24 -7.25
CA LEU A 41 11.10 -4.13 -8.12
C LEU A 41 11.05 -2.78 -7.40
N GLU A 42 12.19 -2.10 -7.33
CA GLU A 42 12.36 -0.73 -6.83
C GLU A 42 12.37 0.30 -7.98
N GLY A 43 12.16 1.57 -7.65
CA GLY A 43 12.33 2.69 -8.60
C GLY A 43 11.26 2.82 -9.69
N GLY A 44 10.06 2.27 -9.45
CA GLY A 44 8.89 2.40 -10.33
C GLY A 44 8.05 3.63 -10.00
N ALA A 45 6.72 3.50 -10.03
CA ALA A 45 5.82 4.53 -9.51
C ALA A 45 6.10 4.82 -8.02
N ASN A 46 6.52 3.80 -7.28
CA ASN A 46 7.03 3.90 -5.92
C ASN A 46 8.54 3.64 -5.92
N GLU A 47 9.31 4.42 -5.16
CA GLU A 47 10.77 4.19 -5.06
C GLU A 47 11.07 2.89 -4.33
N ALA A 48 10.36 2.63 -3.23
CA ALA A 48 10.43 1.36 -2.53
C ALA A 48 9.68 0.27 -3.31
N SER A 49 10.17 -0.97 -3.24
CA SER A 49 9.42 -2.12 -3.74
C SER A 49 8.17 -2.39 -2.90
N LEU A 50 7.19 -3.15 -3.43
CA LEU A 50 5.98 -3.49 -2.68
C LEU A 50 6.32 -4.22 -1.37
N ARG A 51 7.30 -5.14 -1.40
CA ARG A 51 7.75 -5.86 -0.20
C ARG A 51 8.36 -4.91 0.84
N GLN A 52 9.15 -3.94 0.40
CA GLN A 52 9.72 -2.92 1.28
C GLN A 52 8.62 -2.01 1.84
N ALA A 53 7.68 -1.58 1.01
CA ALA A 53 6.56 -0.75 1.39
C ALA A 53 5.68 -1.42 2.47
N GLN A 54 5.40 -2.73 2.34
CA GLN A 54 4.71 -3.48 3.38
C GLN A 54 5.48 -3.51 4.70
N LYS A 55 6.80 -3.74 4.67
CA LYS A 55 7.66 -3.69 5.87
C LYS A 55 7.65 -2.30 6.50
N ASN A 56 7.80 -1.27 5.66
CA ASN A 56 7.80 0.14 6.04
C ASN A 56 6.49 0.54 6.73
N PHE A 57 5.35 0.13 6.17
CA PHE A 57 4.04 0.40 6.76
C PHE A 57 3.90 -0.24 8.15
N ILE A 58 4.37 -1.48 8.32
CA ILE A 58 4.36 -2.16 9.63
C ILE A 58 5.24 -1.42 10.65
N VAL A 59 6.38 -0.88 10.23
CA VAL A 59 7.34 -0.22 11.12
C VAL A 59 6.95 1.21 11.48
N PHE A 60 6.47 2.01 10.51
CA PHE A 60 6.24 3.44 10.70
C PHE A 60 4.95 3.99 10.06
N GLY A 61 4.09 3.14 9.49
CA GLY A 61 2.74 3.55 9.04
C GLY A 61 2.67 4.21 7.67
N ALA A 62 3.72 4.18 6.86
CA ALA A 62 3.71 4.63 5.46
C ALA A 62 4.54 3.68 4.57
N CYS A 63 4.33 3.69 3.25
CA CYS A 63 5.09 2.91 2.28
C CYS A 63 6.57 3.36 2.23
N GLU A 64 6.82 4.64 2.51
CA GLU A 64 8.14 5.25 2.56
C GLU A 64 8.22 6.30 3.66
N LYS A 65 9.41 6.48 4.27
CA LYS A 65 9.59 7.44 5.38
C LYS A 65 9.22 8.87 4.99
N ARG A 66 9.54 9.27 3.75
CA ARG A 66 9.23 10.61 3.23
C ARG A 66 7.72 10.88 3.13
N CYS A 67 6.92 9.83 2.98
CA CYS A 67 5.47 9.93 2.83
C CYS A 67 4.74 9.94 4.18
N ALA A 68 5.45 9.79 5.30
CA ALA A 68 4.83 9.72 6.63
C ALA A 68 4.03 11.00 7.00
N GLY A 69 4.36 12.15 6.42
CA GLY A 69 3.60 13.40 6.59
C GLY A 69 2.37 13.52 5.68
N LEU A 70 2.19 12.62 4.70
CA LEU A 70 1.12 12.64 3.70
C LEU A 70 0.02 11.61 4.00
N VAL A 71 0.24 10.72 4.97
CA VAL A 71 -0.71 9.68 5.36
C VAL A 71 -1.62 10.13 6.51
N ARG A 72 -2.82 9.55 6.57
CA ARG A 72 -3.61 9.54 7.80
C ARG A 72 -3.52 8.18 8.49
N LYS A 73 -3.63 8.18 9.82
CA LYS A 73 -3.76 6.93 10.58
C LYS A 73 -5.07 6.21 10.25
N PRO A 74 -5.11 4.87 10.26
CA PRO A 74 -6.37 4.13 10.20
C PRO A 74 -7.28 4.48 11.39
N THR A 75 -8.59 4.55 11.15
CA THR A 75 -9.63 4.70 12.18
C THR A 75 -10.37 3.38 12.39
N SER A 76 -11.31 3.33 13.33
CA SER A 76 -12.20 2.18 13.53
C SER A 76 -13.14 1.92 12.35
N GLU A 77 -13.33 2.89 11.46
CA GLU A 77 -14.15 2.76 10.26
C GLU A 77 -13.38 2.14 9.09
N ASP A 78 -12.05 2.14 9.15
CA ASP A 78 -11.22 1.53 8.11
C ASP A 78 -11.22 0.01 8.24
N ILE A 79 -11.63 -0.65 7.16
CA ILE A 79 -11.71 -2.11 7.12
C ILE A 79 -10.36 -2.68 6.69
N LYS A 80 -9.73 -3.47 7.56
CA LYS A 80 -8.55 -4.27 7.22
C LYS A 80 -8.96 -5.61 6.66
N ASP A 81 -8.39 -5.99 5.53
CA ASP A 81 -8.61 -7.28 4.91
C ASP A 81 -7.94 -8.39 5.72
N ALA A 82 -8.75 -9.33 6.23
CA ALA A 82 -8.27 -10.46 7.03
C ALA A 82 -7.41 -11.44 6.21
N SER A 83 -7.61 -11.47 4.89
CA SER A 83 -6.85 -12.30 3.96
C SER A 83 -5.51 -11.68 3.56
N TRP A 84 -5.33 -10.36 3.75
CA TRP A 84 -4.07 -9.70 3.45
C TRP A 84 -2.93 -10.27 4.29
N LYS A 85 -1.80 -10.56 3.63
CA LYS A 85 -0.57 -11.03 4.25
C LYS A 85 0.61 -10.23 3.71
N LYS A 86 1.56 -10.00 4.59
CA LYS A 86 2.89 -9.52 4.22
C LYS A 86 3.55 -10.56 3.31
N ILE A 87 4.18 -10.11 2.24
CA ILE A 87 5.00 -10.93 1.35
C ILE A 87 6.28 -11.29 2.11
N CYS A 88 6.51 -12.59 2.26
CA CYS A 88 7.66 -13.17 2.98
C CYS A 88 8.95 -13.00 2.21
#